data_AF-A0A6P0CGE0-F1
#
_entry.id   AF-A0A6P0CGE0-F1
#
_cell.length_a   1.000
_cell.length_b   1.000
_cell.length_c   1.000
_cell.angle_alpha   90.00
_cell.angle_beta   90.00
_cell.angle_gamma   90.00
#
_symmetry.space_group_name_H-M   'P 1'
#
loop_
_entity.id
_entity.type
_entity.pdbx_description
1 polymer ?
#
loop_
_entity_poly.entity_id
_entity_poly.type
_entity_poly.pdbx_seq_one_letter_code
_entity_poly.pdbx_strand_id
1 'polypeptide(L)'
;MGKIALEVYKILPGVVAQISGSLLMPSDNSGNFVEYVKSSGRGASELYGSENATGPDGLVSGDLTFIDYSAAARGQKGPPGPVGGGGDTEVVTEKYITGQNDNIDDALQYNIEIRFVGDWSDAFKSVFIASADFLASLIAEDIPDAVDGNGNVYDDLVITADLDAIDGVGGVLGQAGPTGLRSDSGLTAVGQMTFDEADAQAYYDVGLFDDIVVHEMMHVMGFGTLWDRNNLVSTVVDDNGTKKPTDDTVTTVYTGDEANSVFAGSETTQDLILVETDGGSGTAGGHWDEETYLDELMTGYIGHLYPDGTYDDTNYLSDWSVASLADIGYVLTSGASGVADHLIFI
;
A
#
# COMPACT_ATOMS: atom_id res chain seq x y z
N MET A 1 24.54 8.54 9.58
CA MET A 1 23.87 7.53 8.74
C MET A 1 22.89 8.25 7.83
N GLY A 2 22.61 7.71 6.63
CA GLY A 2 21.66 8.31 5.69
C GLY A 2 20.22 8.15 6.18
N LYS A 3 19.31 9.01 5.70
CA LYS A 3 17.86 8.82 5.85
C LYS A 3 17.43 7.57 5.06
N ILE A 4 16.45 6.83 5.55
CA ILE A 4 16.08 5.49 5.04
C ILE A 4 14.58 5.51 4.78
N ALA A 5 14.16 5.33 3.53
CA ALA A 5 12.80 5.59 3.08
C ALA A 5 12.03 4.30 2.83
N LEU A 6 10.71 4.35 2.96
CA LEU A 6 9.80 3.30 2.51
C LEU A 6 9.11 3.75 1.21
N GLU A 7 8.92 2.81 0.27
CA GLU A 7 8.30 3.10 -1.03
C GLU A 7 6.92 2.47 -1.15
N VAL A 8 5.92 3.30 -1.44
CA VAL A 8 4.51 2.88 -1.46
C VAL A 8 3.90 2.99 -2.86
N TYR A 9 3.08 2.01 -3.25
CA TYR A 9 2.41 1.96 -4.56
C TYR A 9 1.07 2.70 -4.56
N LYS A 10 1.05 3.95 -5.05
CA LYS A 10 -0.17 4.76 -5.09
C LYS A 10 -1.11 4.40 -6.24
N ILE A 11 -2.43 4.35 -5.96
CA ILE A 11 -3.47 4.10 -6.96
C ILE A 11 -4.30 5.36 -7.18
N LEU A 12 -4.17 5.98 -8.36
CA LEU A 12 -4.85 7.23 -8.70
C LEU A 12 -6.22 7.00 -9.37
N PRO A 13 -7.23 7.86 -9.13
CA PRO A 13 -8.49 7.81 -9.87
C PRO A 13 -8.38 8.38 -11.30
N GLY A 14 -8.64 7.55 -12.33
CA GLY A 14 -9.13 8.01 -13.64
C GLY A 14 -8.16 8.28 -14.79
N VAL A 15 -7.09 7.52 -15.01
CA VAL A 15 -6.09 7.79 -16.08
C VAL A 15 -6.36 7.00 -17.39
N VAL A 16 -7.36 7.39 -18.19
CA VAL A 16 -7.48 6.82 -19.56
C VAL A 16 -6.52 7.54 -20.53
N ALA A 17 -5.41 6.90 -20.95
CA ALA A 17 -4.47 7.47 -21.93
C ALA A 17 -4.09 6.51 -23.09
N GLN A 18 -3.82 7.09 -24.25
CA GLN A 18 -3.81 6.45 -25.57
C GLN A 18 -2.41 6.35 -26.21
N ILE A 19 -2.03 5.20 -26.78
CA ILE A 19 -0.81 5.03 -27.60
C ILE A 19 -1.14 4.71 -29.07
N SER A 20 -0.41 5.33 -30.01
CA SER A 20 -0.44 5.02 -31.45
C SER A 20 0.83 4.24 -31.84
N GLY A 21 0.67 2.99 -32.25
CA GLY A 21 1.75 2.17 -32.81
C GLY A 21 1.18 0.94 -33.52
N SER A 22 1.37 0.88 -34.84
CA SER A 22 0.92 -0.20 -35.69
C SER A 22 1.92 -1.36 -35.70
N LEU A 23 1.54 -2.58 -35.29
CA LEU A 23 1.92 -3.83 -36.00
C LEU A 23 1.26 -5.13 -35.48
N LEU A 24 0.88 -5.96 -36.46
CA LEU A 24 0.61 -7.41 -36.51
C LEU A 24 -0.54 -7.99 -35.68
N MET A 25 -1.67 -8.19 -36.37
CA MET A 25 -2.75 -9.08 -35.94
C MET A 25 -2.30 -10.55 -35.97
N PRO A 26 -2.55 -11.35 -34.92
CA PRO A 26 -2.64 -12.80 -35.06
C PRO A 26 -3.86 -13.13 -35.91
N SER A 27 -3.76 -14.17 -36.74
CA SER A 27 -4.76 -14.58 -37.72
C SER A 27 -5.90 -15.43 -37.14
N ASP A 28 -6.10 -15.44 -35.82
CA ASP A 28 -7.19 -16.19 -35.20
C ASP A 28 -8.37 -15.27 -34.88
N ASN A 29 -9.53 -15.69 -35.35
CA ASN A 29 -10.78 -14.95 -35.27
C ASN A 29 -11.43 -15.08 -33.87
N SER A 30 -10.64 -15.18 -32.80
CA SER A 30 -11.12 -15.16 -31.42
C SER A 30 -11.44 -13.72 -31.04
N GLY A 31 -12.73 -13.40 -30.88
CA GLY A 31 -13.27 -12.05 -30.67
C GLY A 31 -12.90 -11.38 -29.35
N ASN A 32 -11.62 -11.37 -28.96
CA ASN A 32 -11.08 -10.52 -27.90
C ASN A 32 -10.97 -9.08 -28.44
N PHE A 33 -12.02 -8.29 -28.26
CA PHE A 33 -12.00 -6.87 -28.60
C PHE A 33 -11.59 -6.07 -27.38
N VAL A 34 -10.33 -5.65 -27.34
CA VAL A 34 -9.88 -4.56 -26.46
C VAL A 34 -10.33 -3.25 -27.11
N GLU A 35 -11.33 -2.57 -26.53
CA GLU A 35 -11.80 -1.27 -27.04
C GLU A 35 -10.85 -0.14 -26.57
N TYR A 36 -9.97 0.31 -27.46
CA TYR A 36 -9.07 1.44 -27.20
C TYR A 36 -9.76 2.79 -27.43
N VAL A 37 -9.96 3.58 -26.37
CA VAL A 37 -10.45 4.98 -26.47
C VAL A 37 -9.28 5.97 -26.47
N LYS A 38 -9.36 6.98 -27.35
CA LYS A 38 -8.30 7.95 -27.67
C LYS A 38 -8.37 9.24 -26.82
N SER A 39 -7.28 9.69 -26.19
CA SER A 39 -7.10 11.08 -25.73
C SER A 39 -5.62 11.54 -25.73
N SER A 40 -5.38 12.83 -26.02
CA SER A 40 -4.08 13.42 -26.36
C SER A 40 -3.56 14.39 -25.28
N GLY A 41 -2.41 14.11 -24.66
CA GLY A 41 -1.70 15.04 -23.76
C GLY A 41 -0.55 14.36 -23.02
N ARG A 42 0.56 15.08 -22.77
CA ARG A 42 1.84 14.55 -22.27
C ARG A 42 1.79 14.28 -20.74
N GLY A 43 2.09 13.05 -20.34
CA GLY A 43 2.10 12.53 -18.95
C GLY A 43 1.95 11.01 -19.01
N ALA A 44 2.31 10.26 -17.96
CA ALA A 44 2.41 8.79 -17.93
C ALA A 44 1.26 8.04 -18.65
N SER A 45 1.59 6.97 -19.38
CA SER A 45 0.63 6.17 -20.13
C SER A 45 0.26 4.92 -19.32
N GLU A 46 -0.92 4.92 -18.70
CA GLU A 46 -1.51 3.74 -18.07
C GLU A 46 -2.34 2.94 -19.08
N LEU A 47 -2.32 1.61 -18.97
CA LEU A 47 -3.13 0.67 -19.75
C LEU A 47 -4.26 0.16 -18.87
N TYR A 48 -5.51 0.52 -19.20
CA TYR A 48 -6.71 0.01 -18.53
C TYR A 48 -7.24 -1.18 -19.33
N GLY A 49 -7.19 -2.37 -18.75
CA GLY A 49 -7.99 -3.51 -19.20
C GLY A 49 -9.21 -3.63 -18.30
N SER A 50 -10.41 -3.30 -18.80
CA SER A 50 -11.64 -3.85 -18.23
C SER A 50 -12.07 -5.02 -19.10
N GLU A 51 -12.17 -6.20 -18.51
CA GLU A 51 -12.71 -7.37 -19.19
C GLU A 51 -14.24 -7.35 -19.15
N ASN A 52 -14.83 -6.47 -19.96
CA ASN A 52 -16.27 -6.54 -20.25
C ASN A 52 -16.53 -7.61 -21.31
N ALA A 53 -16.50 -8.88 -20.91
CA ALA A 53 -16.92 -9.99 -21.77
C ALA A 53 -18.45 -10.14 -21.71
N THR A 54 -19.18 -9.44 -22.58
CA THR A 54 -20.56 -9.85 -22.93
C THR A 54 -20.51 -10.95 -23.99
N GLY A 55 -20.11 -12.17 -23.58
CA GLY A 55 -20.00 -13.35 -24.44
C GLY A 55 -20.92 -14.51 -23.99
N PRO A 56 -21.33 -15.42 -24.89
CA PRO A 56 -22.42 -16.37 -24.64
C PRO A 56 -22.06 -17.57 -23.75
N ASP A 57 -20.81 -17.67 -23.27
CA ASP A 57 -20.25 -18.85 -22.61
C ASP A 57 -20.02 -18.69 -21.10
N GLY A 58 -20.80 -17.83 -20.42
CA GLY A 58 -21.04 -17.94 -18.97
C GLY A 58 -19.81 -17.93 -18.05
N LEU A 59 -18.77 -17.16 -18.39
CA LEU A 59 -17.76 -16.74 -17.42
C LEU A 59 -18.34 -15.58 -16.61
N VAL A 60 -18.31 -15.71 -15.28
CA VAL A 60 -18.84 -14.72 -14.34
C VAL A 60 -17.97 -13.46 -14.48
N SER A 61 -18.59 -12.29 -14.60
CA SER A 61 -17.89 -11.01 -14.44
C SER A 61 -17.19 -11.06 -13.08
N GLY A 62 -15.85 -11.12 -13.07
CA GLY A 62 -15.10 -11.09 -11.80
C GLY A 62 -15.40 -9.78 -11.07
N ASP A 63 -15.52 -9.86 -9.74
CA ASP A 63 -15.75 -8.68 -8.88
C ASP A 63 -14.41 -8.05 -8.44
N LEU A 64 -13.29 -8.45 -9.06
CA LEU A 64 -11.94 -7.94 -8.80
C LEU A 64 -11.37 -7.13 -9.95
N THR A 65 -10.76 -5.98 -9.63
CA THR A 65 -9.93 -5.19 -10.55
C THR A 65 -8.47 -5.35 -10.17
N PHE A 66 -7.67 -6.00 -11.02
CA PHE A 66 -6.21 -6.06 -10.84
C PHE A 66 -5.55 -4.76 -11.26
N ILE A 67 -4.50 -4.40 -10.52
CA ILE A 67 -3.69 -3.22 -10.75
C ILE A 67 -2.27 -3.69 -11.10
N ASP A 68 -1.75 -3.20 -12.22
CA ASP A 68 -0.49 -3.66 -12.77
C ASP A 68 0.70 -3.25 -11.87
N TYR A 69 1.31 -4.26 -11.23
CA TYR A 69 2.56 -4.13 -10.46
C TYR A 69 3.78 -3.81 -11.36
N SER A 70 3.70 -4.10 -12.66
CA SER A 70 4.81 -3.98 -13.62
C SER A 70 4.94 -2.62 -14.33
N ALA A 71 3.94 -1.74 -14.18
CA ALA A 71 3.94 -0.37 -14.74
C ALA A 71 4.60 0.69 -13.82
N ALA A 72 5.28 0.25 -12.75
CA ALA A 72 5.98 1.10 -11.79
C ALA A 72 6.93 2.13 -12.46
N ALA A 73 6.87 3.37 -11.98
CA ALA A 73 7.87 4.39 -12.32
C ALA A 73 9.21 4.02 -11.68
N ARG A 74 10.20 3.63 -12.50
CA ARG A 74 11.55 3.29 -12.04
C ARG A 74 12.44 4.53 -11.96
N GLY A 75 12.92 4.87 -10.76
CA GLY A 75 14.01 5.83 -10.56
C GLY A 75 15.31 5.32 -11.19
N GLN A 76 15.89 6.07 -12.14
CA GLN A 76 17.15 5.69 -12.78
C GLN A 76 18.36 6.41 -12.16
N LYS A 77 19.49 5.70 -12.07
CA LYS A 77 20.80 6.22 -12.50
C LYS A 77 21.83 5.12 -12.86
N GLY A 78 22.13 4.96 -14.16
CA GLY A 78 23.36 4.30 -14.65
C GLY A 78 23.15 3.16 -15.67
N PRO A 79 24.15 2.85 -16.54
CA PRO A 79 23.96 2.04 -17.74
C PRO A 79 23.67 0.56 -17.44
N PRO A 80 22.97 -0.14 -18.36
CA PRO A 80 22.37 -1.44 -18.08
C PRO A 80 23.46 -2.52 -17.89
N GLY A 81 23.48 -3.11 -16.69
CA GLY A 81 23.93 -4.48 -16.53
C GLY A 81 22.91 -5.41 -17.21
N PRO A 82 23.31 -6.60 -17.69
CA PRO A 82 22.38 -7.52 -18.33
C PRO A 82 21.33 -7.96 -17.32
N VAL A 83 20.07 -7.62 -17.60
CA VAL A 83 18.90 -8.13 -16.89
C VAL A 83 18.84 -9.63 -17.13
N GLY A 84 19.03 -10.40 -16.06
CA GLY A 84 18.73 -11.82 -16.05
C GLY A 84 17.21 -11.96 -16.06
N GLY A 85 16.64 -12.30 -17.21
CA GLY A 85 15.29 -12.85 -17.28
C GLY A 85 15.29 -14.22 -16.62
N GLY A 86 15.04 -14.26 -15.32
CA GLY A 86 14.72 -15.48 -14.59
C GLY A 86 13.21 -15.58 -14.49
N GLY A 87 12.60 -16.36 -15.39
CA GLY A 87 11.23 -16.84 -15.21
C GLY A 87 11.24 -18.00 -14.21
N ASP A 88 11.58 -17.72 -12.97
CA ASP A 88 11.25 -18.62 -11.88
C ASP A 88 9.81 -18.31 -11.47
N THR A 89 9.00 -19.35 -11.41
CA THR A 89 7.62 -19.24 -10.93
C THR A 89 7.75 -18.85 -9.46
N GLU A 90 7.19 -17.72 -9.02
CA GLU A 90 7.10 -17.40 -7.59
C GLU A 90 6.40 -18.57 -6.89
N VAL A 91 7.17 -19.38 -6.16
CA VAL A 91 6.63 -20.55 -5.48
C VAL A 91 6.29 -20.12 -4.07
N VAL A 92 4.99 -20.07 -3.78
CA VAL A 92 4.50 -19.99 -2.40
C VAL A 92 4.94 -21.26 -1.67
N THR A 93 5.80 -21.10 -0.68
CA THR A 93 6.36 -22.21 0.12
C THR A 93 5.53 -22.47 1.36
N GLU A 94 4.94 -21.42 1.93
CA GLU A 94 4.19 -21.48 3.19
C GLU A 94 3.05 -20.47 3.20
N LYS A 95 2.02 -20.76 4.00
CA LYS A 95 0.86 -19.92 4.17
C LYS A 95 0.50 -19.79 5.64
N TYR A 96 0.06 -18.60 6.02
CA TYR A 96 -0.57 -18.30 7.31
C TYR A 96 -1.91 -17.61 7.07
N ILE A 97 -2.91 -17.84 7.93
CA ILE A 97 -4.17 -17.11 7.92
C ILE A 97 -4.47 -16.75 9.38
N THR A 98 -4.77 -15.49 9.65
CA THR A 98 -5.15 -15.00 10.99
C THR A 98 -6.46 -15.65 11.46
N GLY A 99 -6.74 -15.63 12.76
CA GLY A 99 -8.01 -16.16 13.30
C GLY A 99 -8.19 -17.68 13.21
N GLN A 100 -7.24 -18.42 12.63
CA GLN A 100 -7.36 -19.87 12.53
C GLN A 100 -7.37 -20.53 13.92
N ASN A 101 -8.40 -21.35 14.16
CA ASN A 101 -8.58 -22.17 15.37
C ASN A 101 -9.01 -21.42 16.65
N ASP A 102 -9.51 -20.19 16.53
CA ASP A 102 -10.09 -19.45 17.66
C ASP A 102 -11.55 -19.86 18.00
N ASN A 103 -12.18 -20.67 17.13
CA ASN A 103 -13.59 -21.11 17.19
C ASN A 103 -14.61 -19.99 16.87
N ILE A 104 -14.18 -18.95 16.17
CA ILE A 104 -15.04 -17.97 15.51
C ILE A 104 -15.30 -18.48 14.09
N ASP A 105 -16.48 -18.19 13.54
CA ASP A 105 -16.80 -18.50 12.15
C ASP A 105 -16.08 -17.48 11.26
N ASP A 106 -15.38 -17.92 10.22
CA ASP A 106 -14.57 -17.04 9.35
C ASP A 106 -15.45 -15.91 8.79
N ALA A 107 -16.70 -16.21 8.41
CA ALA A 107 -17.68 -15.22 7.94
C ALA A 107 -18.15 -14.18 8.99
N LEU A 108 -17.54 -14.16 10.19
CA LEU A 108 -17.80 -13.21 11.27
C LEU A 108 -16.54 -12.43 11.69
N GLN A 109 -15.41 -12.62 11.01
CA GLN A 109 -14.15 -12.00 11.36
C GLN A 109 -13.40 -11.57 10.12
N TYR A 110 -12.49 -10.59 10.28
CA TYR A 110 -11.59 -10.21 9.22
C TYR A 110 -10.32 -11.08 9.26
N ASN A 111 -9.93 -11.63 8.12
CA ASN A 111 -8.79 -12.53 7.96
C ASN A 111 -7.73 -11.98 7.01
N ILE A 112 -6.46 -12.17 7.37
CA ILE A 112 -5.32 -11.86 6.52
C ILE A 112 -4.60 -13.17 6.20
N GLU A 113 -4.64 -13.60 4.93
CA GLU A 113 -3.80 -14.69 4.42
C GLU A 113 -2.43 -14.13 4.01
N ILE A 114 -1.35 -14.64 4.59
CA ILE A 114 0.02 -14.37 4.15
C ILE A 114 0.52 -15.57 3.35
N ARG A 115 0.98 -15.32 2.12
CA ARG A 115 1.62 -16.29 1.24
C ARG A 115 3.11 -15.96 1.14
N PHE A 116 3.94 -16.75 1.81
CA PHE A 116 5.39 -16.57 1.79
C PHE A 116 5.97 -17.18 0.51
N VAL A 117 6.66 -16.36 -0.28
CA VAL A 117 7.39 -16.77 -1.48
C VAL A 117 8.84 -17.06 -1.11
N GLY A 118 9.40 -18.16 -1.62
CA GLY A 118 10.79 -18.52 -1.35
C GLY A 118 11.04 -19.02 0.08
N ASP A 119 12.31 -18.98 0.50
CA ASP A 119 12.73 -19.53 1.80
C ASP A 119 12.80 -18.43 2.87
N TRP A 120 11.99 -18.56 3.91
CA TRP A 120 11.95 -17.63 5.04
C TRP A 120 12.44 -18.27 6.34
N SER A 121 13.11 -17.48 7.18
CA SER A 121 13.41 -17.89 8.54
C SER A 121 12.14 -17.90 9.40
N ASP A 122 12.05 -18.81 10.38
CA ASP A 122 10.91 -18.82 11.32
C ASP A 122 10.81 -17.51 12.11
N ALA A 123 11.95 -16.85 12.35
CA ALA A 123 12.02 -15.55 13.01
C ALA A 123 11.31 -14.46 12.20
N PHE A 124 11.63 -14.32 10.91
CA PHE A 124 10.93 -13.35 10.06
C PHE A 124 9.46 -13.70 9.89
N LYS A 125 9.11 -14.97 9.66
CA LYS A 125 7.69 -15.37 9.56
C LYS A 125 6.90 -14.99 10.81
N SER A 126 7.48 -15.14 12.00
CA SER A 126 6.78 -14.78 13.25
C SER A 126 6.43 -13.30 13.35
N VAL A 127 7.24 -12.42 12.75
CA VAL A 127 6.97 -10.97 12.68
C VAL A 127 5.71 -10.73 11.84
N PHE A 128 5.68 -11.27 10.62
CA PHE A 128 4.54 -11.14 9.70
C PHE A 128 3.24 -11.70 10.29
N ILE A 129 3.33 -12.85 10.96
CA ILE A 129 2.20 -13.47 11.66
C ILE A 129 1.67 -12.54 12.75
N ALA A 130 2.54 -11.99 13.60
CA ALA A 130 2.13 -11.10 14.67
C ALA A 130 1.54 -9.78 14.14
N SER A 131 2.16 -9.19 13.11
CA SER A 131 1.64 -7.99 12.45
C SER A 131 0.26 -8.22 11.83
N ALA A 132 0.06 -9.37 11.16
CA ALA A 132 -1.23 -9.72 10.59
C ALA A 132 -2.30 -9.96 11.66
N ASP A 133 -1.98 -10.70 12.73
CA ASP A 133 -2.91 -10.91 13.85
C ASP A 133 -3.31 -9.59 14.50
N PHE A 134 -2.34 -8.69 14.70
CA PHE A 134 -2.59 -7.35 15.23
C PHE A 134 -3.52 -6.55 14.33
N LEU A 135 -3.19 -6.38 13.05
CA LEU A 135 -4.00 -5.59 12.11
C LEU A 135 -5.38 -6.21 11.88
N ALA A 136 -5.47 -7.54 11.82
CA ALA A 136 -6.75 -8.22 11.71
C ALA A 136 -7.66 -7.96 12.92
N SER A 137 -7.08 -7.87 14.12
CA SER A 137 -7.84 -7.56 15.34
C SER A 137 -8.46 -6.16 15.35
N LEU A 138 -7.94 -5.23 14.54
CA LEU A 138 -8.46 -3.87 14.42
C LEU A 138 -9.75 -3.81 13.61
N ILE A 139 -10.04 -4.82 12.79
CA ILE A 139 -11.21 -4.86 11.89
C ILE A 139 -12.28 -5.79 12.47
N ALA A 140 -13.50 -5.28 12.59
CA ALA A 140 -14.59 -5.95 13.30
C ALA A 140 -15.40 -6.91 12.43
N GLU A 141 -15.48 -6.63 11.14
CA GLU A 141 -16.41 -7.29 10.22
C GLU A 141 -15.64 -8.01 9.11
N ASP A 142 -16.16 -9.19 8.76
CA ASP A 142 -15.89 -9.90 7.52
C ASP A 142 -16.20 -9.01 6.31
N ILE A 143 -15.36 -9.09 5.28
CA ILE A 143 -15.55 -8.42 3.99
C ILE A 143 -15.95 -9.48 2.97
N PRO A 144 -17.00 -9.22 2.16
CA PRO A 144 -17.43 -10.16 1.14
C PRO A 144 -16.28 -10.71 0.28
N ASP A 145 -16.29 -12.05 0.13
CA ASP A 145 -15.42 -12.80 -0.77
C ASP A 145 -15.31 -12.13 -2.14
N ALA A 146 -14.08 -11.94 -2.60
CA ALA A 146 -13.82 -11.42 -3.93
C ALA A 146 -13.45 -12.56 -4.88
N VAL A 147 -13.90 -12.47 -6.14
CA VAL A 147 -13.65 -13.52 -7.15
C VAL A 147 -13.00 -12.92 -8.38
N ASP A 148 -11.87 -13.51 -8.82
CA ASP A 148 -11.19 -13.08 -10.04
C ASP A 148 -11.84 -13.66 -11.31
N GLY A 149 -11.40 -13.20 -12.49
CA GLY A 149 -11.89 -13.71 -13.78
C GLY A 149 -11.61 -15.20 -14.04
N ASN A 150 -10.74 -15.83 -13.23
CA ASN A 150 -10.44 -17.26 -13.28
C ASN A 150 -11.29 -18.08 -12.29
N GLY A 151 -12.11 -17.44 -11.46
CA GLY A 151 -12.91 -18.09 -10.42
C GLY A 151 -12.15 -18.39 -9.13
N ASN A 152 -10.96 -17.83 -8.92
CA ASN A 152 -10.28 -17.89 -7.63
C ASN A 152 -11.01 -16.99 -6.64
N VAL A 153 -11.23 -17.52 -5.43
CA VAL A 153 -11.85 -16.80 -4.33
C VAL A 153 -10.77 -16.24 -3.41
N TYR A 154 -10.97 -15.00 -2.98
CA TYR A 154 -10.13 -14.26 -2.06
C TYR A 154 -11.01 -13.80 -0.91
N ASP A 155 -10.84 -14.45 0.22
CA ASP A 155 -11.45 -14.08 1.49
C ASP A 155 -10.66 -12.91 2.10
N ASP A 156 -11.38 -11.88 2.54
CA ASP A 156 -10.86 -10.66 3.17
C ASP A 156 -9.61 -10.03 2.53
N LEU A 157 -8.41 -10.40 2.97
CA LEU A 157 -7.16 -9.91 2.40
C LEU A 157 -6.14 -11.02 2.22
N VAL A 158 -5.66 -11.18 0.99
CA VAL A 158 -4.56 -12.07 0.64
C VAL A 158 -3.31 -11.27 0.29
N ILE A 159 -2.23 -11.47 1.03
CA ILE A 159 -0.95 -10.80 0.83
C ILE A 159 0.09 -11.80 0.39
N THR A 160 0.79 -11.51 -0.71
CA THR A 160 2.00 -12.24 -1.10
C THR A 160 3.21 -11.50 -0.56
N ALA A 161 4.04 -12.17 0.24
CA ALA A 161 5.24 -11.61 0.86
C ALA A 161 6.50 -12.26 0.27
N ASP A 162 7.45 -11.44 -0.17
CA ASP A 162 8.74 -11.88 -0.70
C ASP A 162 9.92 -11.12 -0.06
N LEU A 163 11.06 -11.79 0.03
CA LEU A 163 12.34 -11.26 0.50
C LEU A 163 13.31 -11.35 -0.69
N ASP A 164 13.49 -10.23 -1.38
CA ASP A 164 14.29 -10.15 -2.62
C ASP A 164 15.16 -8.88 -2.61
N ALA A 165 16.14 -8.81 -3.49
CA ALA A 165 17.00 -7.64 -3.61
C ALA A 165 16.23 -6.45 -4.19
N ILE A 166 16.20 -5.32 -3.47
CA ILE A 166 15.58 -4.08 -3.95
C ILE A 166 16.66 -3.11 -4.42
N ASP A 167 17.47 -2.58 -3.50
CA ASP A 167 18.55 -1.64 -3.80
C ASP A 167 19.87 -1.92 -3.04
N GLY A 168 19.87 -2.90 -2.13
CA GLY A 168 21.02 -3.33 -1.35
C GLY A 168 20.95 -2.79 0.08
N VAL A 169 22.10 -2.43 0.66
CA VAL A 169 22.11 -1.99 2.07
C VAL A 169 21.69 -0.54 2.19
N GLY A 170 20.58 -0.31 2.89
CA GLY A 170 19.96 0.98 3.16
C GLY A 170 19.36 1.61 1.91
N GLY A 171 18.38 2.49 2.10
CA GLY A 171 17.58 3.00 0.99
C GLY A 171 16.15 2.57 1.23
N VAL A 172 15.64 1.68 0.38
CA VAL A 172 14.29 1.11 0.49
C VAL A 172 14.32 -0.14 1.35
N LEU A 173 13.63 -0.13 2.49
CA LEU A 173 13.56 -1.30 3.39
C LEU A 173 12.50 -2.30 2.97
N GLY A 174 11.42 -1.77 2.41
CA GLY A 174 10.25 -2.50 1.99
C GLY A 174 9.44 -1.69 1.01
N GLN A 175 8.59 -2.40 0.27
CA GLN A 175 7.61 -1.82 -0.62
C GLN A 175 6.34 -2.66 -0.61
N ALA A 176 5.20 -2.00 -0.52
CA ALA A 176 3.92 -2.70 -0.47
C ALA A 176 2.76 -1.92 -1.07
N GLY A 177 1.73 -2.67 -1.45
CA GLY A 177 0.46 -2.08 -1.83
C GLY A 177 -0.57 -3.06 -2.39
N PRO A 178 -1.76 -2.54 -2.74
CA PRO A 178 -2.83 -3.31 -3.33
C PRO A 178 -2.49 -3.73 -4.77
N THR A 179 -2.75 -4.98 -5.11
CA THR A 179 -2.64 -5.52 -6.48
C THR A 179 -3.99 -5.98 -7.03
N GLY A 180 -5.00 -6.14 -6.18
CA GLY A 180 -6.38 -6.45 -6.56
C GLY A 180 -7.37 -5.77 -5.62
N LEU A 181 -8.27 -4.95 -6.19
CA LEU A 181 -9.33 -4.27 -5.45
C LEU A 181 -10.70 -4.90 -5.73
N ARG A 182 -11.55 -4.94 -4.71
CA ARG A 182 -12.97 -5.25 -4.84
C ARG A 182 -13.67 -4.18 -5.65
N SER A 183 -14.50 -4.58 -6.60
CA SER A 183 -15.15 -3.67 -7.55
C SER A 183 -16.33 -2.91 -6.92
N ASP A 184 -16.92 -3.46 -5.86
CA ASP A 184 -18.07 -2.90 -5.15
C ASP A 184 -17.65 -1.90 -4.06
N SER A 185 -16.73 -2.28 -3.19
CA SER A 185 -16.26 -1.47 -2.06
C SER A 185 -15.02 -0.64 -2.39
N GLY A 186 -14.20 -1.09 -3.34
CA GLY A 186 -12.88 -0.50 -3.60
C GLY A 186 -11.79 -0.91 -2.61
N LEU A 187 -12.11 -1.76 -1.62
CA LEU A 187 -11.15 -2.28 -0.64
C LEU A 187 -10.21 -3.32 -1.24
N THR A 188 -9.01 -3.43 -0.69
CA THR A 188 -8.01 -4.41 -1.16
C THR A 188 -8.45 -5.83 -0.85
N ALA A 189 -8.42 -6.71 -1.84
CA ALA A 189 -8.58 -8.16 -1.68
C ALA A 189 -7.26 -8.90 -1.87
N VAL A 190 -6.37 -8.36 -2.71
CA VAL A 190 -5.05 -8.94 -3.00
C VAL A 190 -4.00 -7.86 -2.91
N GLY A 191 -2.90 -8.15 -2.22
CA GLY A 191 -1.76 -7.27 -2.08
C GLY A 191 -0.43 -7.99 -2.20
N GLN A 192 0.62 -7.20 -2.32
CA GLN A 192 2.00 -7.68 -2.36
C GLN A 192 2.87 -6.84 -1.44
N MET A 193 3.84 -7.49 -0.80
CA MET A 193 4.91 -6.85 -0.06
C MET A 193 6.25 -7.48 -0.45
N THR A 194 7.27 -6.64 -0.64
CA THR A 194 8.65 -7.07 -0.87
C THR A 194 9.56 -6.33 0.09
N PHE A 195 10.45 -7.04 0.76
CA PHE A 195 11.42 -6.48 1.71
C PHE A 195 12.84 -6.70 1.20
N ASP A 196 13.74 -5.73 1.40
CA ASP A 196 15.12 -5.87 0.94
C ASP A 196 15.86 -6.91 1.81
N GLU A 197 16.27 -8.01 1.17
CA GLU A 197 17.02 -9.09 1.82
C GLU A 197 18.33 -8.61 2.46
N ALA A 198 18.93 -7.53 1.96
CA ALA A 198 20.17 -6.98 2.47
C ALA A 198 20.00 -6.23 3.80
N ASP A 199 18.79 -5.77 4.10
CA ASP A 199 18.47 -4.93 5.26
C ASP A 199 17.66 -5.67 6.33
N ALA A 200 16.79 -6.62 5.94
CA ALA A 200 15.83 -7.27 6.84
C ALA A 200 16.46 -7.82 8.13
N GLN A 201 17.62 -8.49 8.06
CA GLN A 201 18.28 -9.02 9.26
C GLN A 201 18.78 -7.93 10.20
N ALA A 202 19.29 -6.81 9.66
CA ALA A 202 19.81 -5.72 10.48
C ALA A 202 18.68 -5.04 11.26
N TYR A 203 17.52 -4.84 10.63
CA TYR A 203 16.34 -4.28 11.30
C TYR A 203 15.71 -5.23 12.31
N TYR A 204 15.73 -6.53 12.00
CA TYR A 204 15.27 -7.55 12.95
C TYR A 204 16.15 -7.56 14.20
N ASP A 205 17.48 -7.50 14.03
CA ASP A 205 18.42 -7.54 15.15
C ASP A 205 18.31 -6.33 16.10
N VAL A 206 17.78 -5.20 15.61
CA VAL A 206 17.55 -3.98 16.42
C VAL A 206 16.09 -3.80 16.85
N GLY A 207 15.20 -4.72 16.49
CA GLY A 207 13.79 -4.69 16.91
C GLY A 207 12.95 -3.62 16.19
N LEU A 208 13.23 -3.35 14.92
CA LEU A 208 12.48 -2.41 14.07
C LEU A 208 11.83 -3.09 12.86
N PHE A 209 12.03 -4.40 12.70
CA PHE A 209 11.47 -5.11 11.56
C PHE A 209 9.96 -5.29 11.67
N ASP A 210 9.44 -5.40 12.89
CA ASP A 210 8.00 -5.47 13.15
C ASP A 210 7.29 -4.14 12.85
N ASP A 211 7.91 -3.00 13.17
CA ASP A 211 7.44 -1.69 12.72
C ASP A 211 7.30 -1.62 11.19
N ILE A 212 8.37 -1.98 10.46
CA ILE A 212 8.36 -1.97 8.99
C ILE A 212 7.26 -2.89 8.45
N VAL A 213 7.12 -4.10 8.99
CA VAL A 213 6.11 -5.05 8.50
C VAL A 213 4.69 -4.55 8.75
N VAL A 214 4.40 -3.95 9.92
CA VAL A 214 3.08 -3.33 10.17
C VAL A 214 2.83 -2.16 9.21
N HIS A 215 3.83 -1.29 9.03
CA HIS A 215 3.76 -0.15 8.13
C HIS A 215 3.40 -0.58 6.70
N GLU A 216 4.17 -1.51 6.12
CA GLU A 216 3.94 -2.01 4.76
C GLU A 216 2.59 -2.73 4.63
N MET A 217 2.18 -3.49 5.65
CA MET A 217 0.90 -4.20 5.63
C MET A 217 -0.29 -3.22 5.70
N MET A 218 -0.16 -2.09 6.41
CA MET A 218 -1.16 -1.02 6.38
C MET A 218 -1.28 -0.37 4.99
N HIS A 219 -0.18 -0.22 4.25
CA HIS A 219 -0.23 0.24 2.86
C HIS A 219 -0.98 -0.74 1.95
N VAL A 220 -0.84 -2.06 2.17
CA VAL A 220 -1.65 -3.06 1.48
C VAL A 220 -3.14 -2.88 1.81
N MET A 221 -3.48 -2.65 3.07
CA MET A 221 -4.87 -2.42 3.50
C MET A 221 -5.46 -1.13 2.92
N GLY A 222 -4.65 -0.20 2.41
CA GLY A 222 -5.13 0.96 1.69
C GLY A 222 -4.68 2.30 2.26
N PHE A 223 -4.00 2.30 3.41
CA PHE A 223 -3.43 3.50 3.99
C PHE A 223 -2.48 4.15 2.98
N GLY A 224 -2.67 5.43 2.66
CA GLY A 224 -1.86 6.16 1.67
C GLY A 224 -2.12 5.76 0.22
N THR A 225 -2.28 4.47 -0.06
CA THR A 225 -2.42 3.89 -1.40
C THR A 225 -3.81 4.11 -2.00
N LEU A 226 -4.85 4.17 -1.16
CA LEU A 226 -6.25 4.36 -1.57
C LEU A 226 -6.83 5.74 -1.22
N TRP A 227 -6.07 6.64 -0.62
CA TRP A 227 -6.57 7.96 -0.21
C TRP A 227 -7.11 8.80 -1.37
N ASP A 228 -6.35 8.92 -2.46
CA ASP A 228 -6.78 9.70 -3.65
C ASP A 228 -8.06 9.11 -4.26
N ARG A 229 -8.12 7.78 -4.36
CA ARG A 229 -9.29 7.06 -4.89
C ARG A 229 -10.54 7.32 -4.05
N ASN A 230 -10.38 7.44 -2.74
CA ASN A 230 -11.47 7.72 -1.80
C ASN A 230 -11.71 9.24 -1.59
N ASN A 231 -10.96 10.11 -2.28
CA ASN A 231 -11.01 11.57 -2.10
C ASN A 231 -10.74 12.01 -0.65
N LEU A 232 -9.81 11.34 0.01
CA LEU A 232 -9.45 11.56 1.41
C LEU A 232 -8.26 12.53 1.59
N VAL A 233 -7.76 13.12 0.50
CA VAL A 233 -6.71 14.13 0.56
C VAL A 233 -7.04 15.34 -0.30
N SER A 234 -6.57 16.50 0.16
CA SER A 234 -6.72 17.77 -0.53
C SER A 234 -5.40 18.54 -0.49
N THR A 235 -4.88 18.90 -1.66
CA THR A 235 -3.67 19.72 -1.79
C THR A 235 -4.04 21.16 -2.10
N VAL A 236 -3.56 22.07 -1.26
CA VAL A 236 -3.61 23.52 -1.48
C VAL A 236 -2.24 24.00 -1.92
N VAL A 237 -2.22 24.76 -3.02
CA VAL A 237 -1.02 25.43 -3.51
C VAL A 237 -1.22 26.93 -3.34
N ASP A 238 -0.44 27.54 -2.44
CA ASP A 238 -0.34 28.99 -2.31
C ASP A 238 0.78 29.48 -3.23
N ASP A 239 0.40 30.18 -4.31
CA ASP A 239 1.35 30.75 -5.27
C ASP A 239 2.06 32.01 -4.72
N ASN A 240 1.79 32.39 -3.47
CA ASN A 240 2.34 33.57 -2.81
C ASN A 240 2.12 34.87 -3.62
N GLY A 241 1.06 34.88 -4.46
CA GLY A 241 0.74 35.95 -5.40
C GLY A 241 1.65 36.01 -6.64
N THR A 242 2.51 35.02 -6.85
CA THR A 242 3.43 34.91 -7.97
C THR A 242 3.18 33.62 -8.75
N LYS A 243 3.03 33.72 -10.08
CA LYS A 243 2.82 32.52 -10.93
C LYS A 243 4.12 31.75 -11.19
N LYS A 244 5.01 31.66 -10.19
CA LYS A 244 6.30 31.00 -10.32
C LYS A 244 6.29 29.76 -9.44
N PRO A 245 6.20 28.55 -10.02
CA PRO A 245 6.15 27.31 -9.25
C PRO A 245 7.30 27.09 -8.25
N THR A 246 8.38 27.85 -8.34
CA THR A 246 9.52 27.80 -7.42
C THR A 246 9.31 28.53 -6.10
N ASP A 247 8.28 29.36 -5.96
CA ASP A 247 7.93 30.06 -4.71
C ASP A 247 6.56 29.67 -4.15
N ASP A 248 5.91 28.67 -4.76
CA ASP A 248 4.66 28.10 -4.26
C ASP A 248 4.90 27.37 -2.94
N THR A 249 3.98 27.53 -1.98
CA THR A 249 3.90 26.68 -0.78
C THR A 249 2.81 25.63 -1.02
N VAL A 250 3.18 24.36 -0.93
CA VAL A 250 2.26 23.23 -1.10
C VAL A 250 1.94 22.68 0.29
N THR A 251 0.67 22.51 0.59
CA THR A 251 0.20 21.84 1.79
C THR A 251 -0.82 20.81 1.38
N THR A 252 -0.60 19.56 1.78
CA THR A 252 -1.58 18.50 1.61
C THR A 252 -2.17 18.15 2.97
N VAL A 253 -3.49 18.04 3.02
CA VAL A 253 -4.22 17.68 4.23
C VAL A 253 -5.08 16.45 3.98
N TYR A 254 -5.24 15.63 5.01
CA TYR A 254 -6.15 14.49 5.02
C TYR A 254 -7.55 14.94 5.43
N THR A 255 -8.58 14.52 4.69
CA THR A 255 -9.95 15.02 4.82
C THR A 255 -10.94 13.98 5.33
N GLY A 256 -10.48 12.80 5.77
CA GLY A 256 -11.34 11.78 6.37
C GLY A 256 -11.90 12.20 7.72
N ASP A 257 -13.20 12.01 7.93
CA ASP A 257 -13.91 12.49 9.11
C ASP A 257 -13.52 11.70 10.38
N GLU A 258 -13.33 10.39 10.25
CA GLU A 258 -13.03 9.51 11.39
C GLU A 258 -11.65 9.82 11.95
N ALA A 259 -10.60 9.83 11.11
CA ALA A 259 -9.24 10.15 11.55
C ALA A 259 -9.14 11.57 12.14
N ASN A 260 -9.73 12.56 11.48
CA ASN A 260 -9.70 13.94 11.99
C ASN A 260 -10.51 14.12 13.28
N SER A 261 -11.49 13.26 13.58
CA SER A 261 -12.27 13.34 14.82
C SER A 261 -11.49 12.87 16.05
N VAL A 262 -10.58 11.90 15.86
CA VAL A 262 -9.72 11.35 16.92
C VAL A 262 -8.37 12.05 16.98
N PHE A 263 -7.97 12.73 15.91
CA PHE A 263 -6.77 13.54 15.88
C PHE A 263 -6.87 14.72 16.86
N ALA A 264 -6.14 14.62 17.96
CA ALA A 264 -6.03 15.68 18.97
C ALA A 264 -4.87 16.64 18.67
N GLY A 265 -4.69 17.04 17.41
CA GLY A 265 -3.71 18.05 17.01
C GLY A 265 -3.93 19.38 17.75
N SER A 266 -2.84 20.13 17.98
CA SER A 266 -2.74 21.42 18.70
C SER A 266 -4.08 22.14 18.96
N GLU A 267 -4.38 22.40 20.23
CA GLU A 267 -5.62 22.98 20.83
C GLU A 267 -6.17 24.29 20.22
N THR A 268 -5.68 24.80 19.10
CA THR A 268 -5.97 26.17 18.66
C THR A 268 -6.74 26.34 17.37
N THR A 269 -6.81 25.41 16.42
CA THR A 269 -7.59 25.65 15.19
C THR A 269 -7.94 24.38 14.44
N GLN A 270 -9.00 24.49 13.63
CA GLN A 270 -9.48 23.70 12.49
C GLN A 270 -8.43 23.04 11.55
N ASP A 271 -7.32 22.53 12.05
CA ASP A 271 -6.20 22.03 11.25
C ASP A 271 -6.35 20.52 11.09
N LEU A 272 -6.73 20.12 9.88
CA LEU A 272 -6.76 18.73 9.44
C LEU A 272 -5.36 18.11 9.52
N ILE A 273 -5.28 16.77 9.63
CA ILE A 273 -4.01 16.02 9.64
C ILE A 273 -3.20 16.36 8.37
N LEU A 274 -1.90 16.65 8.51
CA LEU A 274 -0.99 16.96 7.41
C LEU A 274 -0.51 15.66 6.73
N VAL A 275 -0.39 15.73 5.41
CA VAL A 275 0.10 14.63 4.58
C VAL A 275 1.43 15.04 3.99
N GLU A 276 2.35 14.08 3.95
CA GLU A 276 3.71 14.25 3.45
C GLU A 276 3.73 14.85 2.03
N THR A 277 4.59 15.84 1.80
CA THR A 277 4.75 16.51 0.50
C THR A 277 6.16 16.38 -0.08
N ASP A 278 7.12 15.91 0.71
CA ASP A 278 8.52 15.68 0.38
C ASP A 278 8.82 14.18 0.17
N GLY A 279 10.10 13.83 -0.05
CA GLY A 279 10.54 12.43 -0.21
C GLY A 279 10.30 11.79 -1.59
N GLY A 280 9.49 12.40 -2.46
CA GLY A 280 9.25 11.92 -3.83
C GLY A 280 8.07 10.95 -3.94
N SER A 281 7.91 10.25 -5.07
CA SER A 281 6.68 9.50 -5.37
C SER A 281 6.42 8.29 -4.49
N GLY A 282 7.46 7.74 -3.85
CA GLY A 282 7.32 6.65 -2.89
C GLY A 282 6.89 7.11 -1.50
N THR A 283 6.98 8.41 -1.21
CA THR A 283 6.79 8.98 0.14
C THR A 283 5.68 10.04 0.16
N ALA A 284 5.77 11.07 -0.69
CA ALA A 284 4.81 12.15 -0.76
C ALA A 284 3.39 11.66 -1.07
N GLY A 285 2.42 12.09 -0.28
CA GLY A 285 1.00 11.82 -0.50
C GLY A 285 0.54 10.41 -0.10
N GLY A 286 1.44 9.56 0.39
CA GLY A 286 1.13 8.22 0.91
C GLY A 286 1.35 8.07 2.42
N HIS A 287 1.89 9.11 3.06
CA HIS A 287 2.31 9.09 4.46
C HIS A 287 1.83 10.33 5.20
N TRP A 288 1.85 10.27 6.52
CA TRP A 288 1.78 11.47 7.35
C TRP A 288 3.06 12.29 7.23
N ASP A 289 2.92 13.60 7.42
CA ASP A 289 4.02 14.57 7.36
C ASP A 289 5.09 14.28 8.43
N GLU A 290 6.29 13.88 7.99
CA GLU A 290 7.39 13.45 8.85
C GLU A 290 7.80 14.54 9.86
N GLU A 291 7.95 15.78 9.40
CA GLU A 291 8.36 16.90 10.25
C GLU A 291 7.32 17.28 11.31
N THR A 292 6.06 16.90 11.11
CA THR A 292 4.95 17.18 12.05
C THR A 292 4.73 16.03 13.03
N TYR A 293 4.80 14.78 12.57
CA TYR A 293 4.41 13.61 13.36
C TYR A 293 5.58 12.78 13.88
N LEU A 294 6.80 13.09 13.45
CA LEU A 294 8.05 12.55 13.97
C LEU A 294 8.11 11.02 13.88
N ASP A 295 8.12 10.33 15.01
CA ASP A 295 8.20 8.88 15.17
C ASP A 295 6.83 8.17 15.06
N GLU A 296 5.84 8.81 14.44
CA GLU A 296 4.59 8.11 14.10
C GLU A 296 4.86 7.11 12.97
N LEU A 297 4.37 5.87 13.14
CA LEU A 297 4.76 4.75 12.29
C LEU A 297 4.51 4.97 10.80
N MET A 298 3.43 5.66 10.43
CA MET A 298 2.98 5.85 9.06
C MET A 298 3.49 7.16 8.43
N THR A 299 4.54 7.77 9.00
CA THR A 299 5.38 8.71 8.25
C THR A 299 6.27 7.96 7.27
N GLY A 300 6.91 8.67 6.33
CA GLY A 300 7.70 8.02 5.26
C GLY A 300 9.02 7.38 5.69
N TYR A 301 9.37 7.48 6.97
CA TYR A 301 10.65 7.06 7.52
C TYR A 301 10.42 6.38 8.86
N ILE A 302 11.01 5.20 9.04
CA ILE A 302 11.00 4.53 10.35
C ILE A 302 11.90 5.31 11.30
N GLY A 303 11.35 5.65 12.47
CA GLY A 303 11.96 6.51 13.46
C GLY A 303 12.17 7.95 12.97
N HIS A 304 12.61 8.81 13.87
CA HIS A 304 12.83 10.22 13.58
C HIS A 304 14.28 10.66 13.85
N LEU A 305 14.91 11.32 12.87
CA LEU A 305 16.23 11.94 13.04
C LEU A 305 16.12 13.44 13.32
N TYR A 306 16.28 13.82 14.58
CA TYR A 306 16.26 15.21 14.99
C TYR A 306 17.41 16.04 14.37
N PRO A 307 17.22 17.37 14.19
CA PRO A 307 18.26 18.25 13.65
C PRO A 307 19.57 18.30 14.46
N ASP A 308 19.54 17.92 15.74
CA ASP A 308 20.72 17.84 16.60
C ASP A 308 21.51 16.52 16.46
N GLY A 309 21.02 15.60 15.62
CA GLY A 309 21.63 14.30 15.32
C GLY A 309 21.18 13.17 16.23
N THR A 310 20.22 13.41 17.13
CA THR A 310 19.57 12.36 17.92
C THR A 310 18.59 11.58 17.05
N TYR A 311 18.62 10.26 17.14
CA TYR A 311 17.68 9.36 16.46
C TYR A 311 16.73 8.77 17.48
N ASP A 312 15.44 8.82 17.18
CA ASP A 312 14.37 8.24 17.97
C ASP A 312 13.76 7.10 17.19
N ASP A 313 13.77 5.91 17.77
CA ASP A 313 13.28 4.68 17.16
C ASP A 313 12.07 4.12 17.92
N THR A 314 11.46 4.93 18.78
CA THR A 314 10.30 4.52 19.57
C THR A 314 9.00 4.72 18.79
N ASN A 315 8.89 4.06 17.63
CA ASN A 315 7.73 4.21 16.77
C ASN A 315 6.42 3.89 17.50
N TYR A 316 5.36 4.59 17.12
CA TYR A 316 4.02 4.34 17.61
C TYR A 316 2.99 4.41 16.48
N LEU A 317 2.00 3.52 16.52
CA LEU A 317 0.85 3.61 15.63
C LEU A 317 -0.22 4.51 16.27
N SER A 318 -0.53 5.62 15.63
CA SER A 318 -1.49 6.59 16.17
C SER A 318 -2.95 6.16 15.99
N ASP A 319 -3.82 6.68 16.86
CA ASP A 319 -5.27 6.48 16.75
C ASP A 319 -5.83 7.01 15.42
N TRP A 320 -5.25 8.09 14.87
CA TRP A 320 -5.69 8.64 13.59
C TRP A 320 -5.22 7.80 12.40
N SER A 321 -4.07 7.11 12.50
CA SER A 321 -3.66 6.09 11.52
C SER A 321 -4.68 4.95 11.46
N VAL A 322 -5.08 4.42 12.62
CA VAL A 322 -6.09 3.36 12.69
C VAL A 322 -7.45 3.85 12.19
N ALA A 323 -7.90 5.02 12.63
CA ALA A 323 -9.16 5.62 12.20
C ALA A 323 -9.21 5.94 10.70
N SER A 324 -8.07 6.18 10.05
CA SER A 324 -8.02 6.37 8.59
C SER A 324 -8.45 5.14 7.79
N LEU A 325 -8.34 3.93 8.37
CA LEU A 325 -8.89 2.71 7.75
C LEU A 325 -10.43 2.75 7.72
N ALA A 326 -11.07 3.35 8.72
CA ALA A 326 -12.52 3.54 8.70
C ALA A 326 -12.97 4.50 7.59
N ASP A 327 -12.21 5.58 7.38
CA ASP A 327 -12.46 6.53 6.29
C ASP A 327 -12.32 5.89 4.90
N ILE A 328 -11.48 4.86 4.75
CA ILE A 328 -11.33 4.07 3.51
C ILE A 328 -12.50 3.08 3.32
N GLY A 329 -13.18 2.68 4.40
CA GLY A 329 -14.37 1.83 4.36
C GLY A 329 -14.33 0.59 5.24
N TYR A 330 -13.27 0.39 6.03
CA TYR A 330 -13.24 -0.71 7.01
C TYR A 330 -14.14 -0.42 8.22
N VAL A 331 -14.69 -1.46 8.84
CA VAL A 331 -15.39 -1.33 10.12
C VAL A 331 -14.44 -1.69 11.25
N LEU A 332 -14.13 -0.72 12.11
CA LEU A 332 -13.19 -0.92 13.20
C LEU A 332 -13.80 -1.63 14.40
N THR A 333 -13.00 -2.49 15.04
CA THR A 333 -13.31 -3.10 16.34
C THR A 333 -13.51 -2.02 17.39
N SER A 334 -14.48 -2.21 18.29
CA SER A 334 -14.72 -1.26 19.37
C SER A 334 -13.47 -1.09 20.25
N GLY A 335 -12.93 0.13 20.27
CA GLY A 335 -11.71 0.45 21.00
C GLY A 335 -10.41 0.23 20.20
N ALA A 336 -10.49 -0.07 18.89
CA ALA A 336 -9.32 -0.12 18.02
C ALA A 336 -8.60 1.25 17.95
N SER A 337 -9.35 2.35 17.96
CA SER A 337 -8.83 3.67 18.30
C SER A 337 -8.66 3.78 19.83
N GLY A 338 -7.45 4.03 20.30
CA GLY A 338 -7.06 4.04 21.71
C GLY A 338 -5.96 3.03 22.04
N VAL A 339 -5.47 2.29 21.04
CA VAL A 339 -4.36 1.32 21.15
C VAL A 339 -3.05 1.97 20.68
N ALA A 340 -2.80 3.21 21.11
CA ALA A 340 -1.53 3.88 20.94
C ALA A 340 -0.48 3.18 21.83
N ASP A 341 0.03 2.05 21.37
CA ASP A 341 1.10 1.29 22.00
C ASP A 341 2.33 1.30 21.09
N HIS A 342 3.51 1.34 21.71
CA HIS A 342 4.75 0.95 21.04
C HIS A 342 4.55 -0.48 20.54
N LEU A 343 4.61 -0.65 19.22
CA LEU A 343 4.54 -1.95 18.58
C LEU A 343 5.80 -2.71 18.98
N ILE A 344 5.67 -3.60 19.97
CA ILE A 344 6.73 -4.55 20.31
C ILE A 344 6.08 -5.91 20.26
N PHE A 345 6.21 -6.58 19.12
CA PHE A 345 5.62 -7.90 18.94
C PHE A 345 6.53 -9.04 19.40
N ILE A 346 7.79 -8.73 19.76
CA ILE A 346 8.80 -9.72 20.20
C ILE A 346 9.89 -9.12 21.11
#